data_AF-A0A965ENB8-F1
#
_entry.id   AF-A0A965ENB8-F1
#
_cell.length_a   1.000
_cell.length_b   1.000
_cell.length_c   1.000
_cell.angle_alpha   90.00
_cell.angle_beta   90.00
_cell.angle_gamma   90.00
#
_symmetry.space_group_name_H-M   'P 1'
#
loop_
_entity.id
_entity.type
_entity.pdbx_description
1 polymer ?
#
loop_
_entity_poly.entity_id
_entity_poly.type
_entity_poly.pdbx_seq_one_letter_code
_entity_poly.pdbx_strand_id
1 'polypeptide(L)'
;TMGDGDIKIPDTALERVRARVQPLQPNVPAGGLLIRDMRLWHCGMPNHTKIARPMIAMIHWPRWYRTDGKVRFTKGSEALLADQRLQTEAEFVEGPIDYIGRNASYDYAE
;
A
#
# COMPACT_ATOMS: atom_id res chain seq x y z
N THR A 1 -3.92 -9.84 -14.89
CA THR A 1 -5.09 -9.60 -14.01
C THR A 1 -4.82 -10.27 -12.68
N MET A 2 -4.91 -9.54 -11.56
CA MET A 2 -4.94 -10.12 -10.21
C MET A 2 -6.31 -10.79 -9.98
N GLY A 3 -6.68 -11.72 -10.88
CA GLY A 3 -8.00 -12.34 -10.94
C GLY A 3 -8.07 -13.59 -10.09
N ASP A 4 -9.16 -13.72 -9.34
CA ASP A 4 -9.84 -14.93 -8.82
C ASP A 4 -9.03 -16.07 -8.17
N GLY A 5 -7.71 -15.96 -8.06
CA GLY A 5 -6.84 -16.95 -7.44
C GLY A 5 -6.79 -16.79 -5.92
N ASP A 6 -6.61 -17.91 -5.21
CA ASP A 6 -6.31 -17.88 -3.78
C ASP A 6 -4.98 -17.14 -3.56
N ILE A 7 -5.04 -15.98 -2.92
CA ILE A 7 -3.87 -15.17 -2.56
C ILE A 7 -3.04 -15.80 -1.44
N LYS A 8 -3.52 -16.92 -0.85
CA LYS A 8 -2.82 -17.62 0.21
C LYS A 8 -1.60 -18.33 -0.34
N ILE A 9 -0.53 -18.22 0.43
CA ILE A 9 0.69 -18.97 0.19
C ILE A 9 0.46 -20.40 0.69
N PRO A 10 0.71 -21.44 -0.11
CA PRO A 10 0.56 -22.83 0.34
C PRO A 10 1.45 -23.12 1.56
N ASP A 11 0.94 -23.91 2.52
CA ASP A 11 1.66 -24.23 3.75
C ASP A 11 3.03 -24.88 3.48
N THR A 12 3.11 -25.76 2.48
CA THR A 12 4.36 -26.38 2.05
C THR A 12 5.41 -25.38 1.57
N ALA A 13 4.98 -24.26 0.99
CA ALA A 13 5.89 -23.17 0.60
C ALA A 13 6.32 -22.34 1.81
N LEU A 14 5.42 -22.10 2.78
CA LEU A 14 5.75 -21.42 4.04
C LEU A 14 6.77 -22.22 4.86
N GLU A 15 6.56 -23.52 5.02
CA GLU A 15 7.46 -24.41 5.75
C GLU A 15 8.87 -24.41 5.15
N ARG A 16 8.96 -24.50 3.81
CA ARG A 16 10.24 -24.44 3.09
C ARG A 16 10.99 -23.14 3.33
N VAL A 17 10.30 -22.01 3.39
CA VAL A 17 10.92 -20.70 3.66
C VAL A 17 11.31 -20.60 5.14
N ARG A 18 10.45 -21.02 6.07
CA ARG A 18 10.72 -21.01 7.53
C ARG A 18 11.92 -21.87 7.92
N ALA A 19 12.18 -22.95 7.18
CA ALA A 19 13.37 -23.77 7.38
C ALA A 19 14.69 -23.04 7.05
N ARG A 20 14.65 -21.93 6.31
CA ARG A 20 15.83 -21.16 5.87
C ARG A 20 15.93 -19.78 6.51
N VAL A 21 14.78 -19.15 6.79
CA VAL A 21 14.71 -17.76 7.24
C VAL A 21 13.60 -17.60 8.27
N GLN A 22 13.91 -16.90 9.37
CA GLN A 22 12.92 -16.54 10.38
C GLN A 22 12.19 -15.25 9.96
N PRO A 23 10.85 -15.19 10.12
CA PRO A 23 10.11 -13.95 9.89
C PRO A 23 10.50 -12.88 10.91
N LEU A 24 10.48 -11.62 10.49
CA LEU A 24 10.74 -10.47 11.35
C LEU A 24 9.43 -9.73 11.64
N GLN A 25 9.19 -9.40 12.91
CA GLN A 25 8.10 -8.53 13.34
C GLN A 25 8.68 -7.30 14.07
N PRO A 26 9.05 -6.24 13.32
CA PRO A 26 9.74 -5.09 13.92
C PRO A 26 8.76 -4.17 14.66
N ASN A 27 9.27 -3.51 15.71
CA ASN A 27 8.58 -2.37 16.32
C ASN A 27 8.94 -1.10 15.56
N VAL A 28 7.93 -0.42 15.00
CA VAL A 28 8.10 0.83 14.26
C VAL A 28 7.40 1.94 15.05
N PRO A 29 8.13 2.91 15.63
CA PRO A 29 7.53 4.02 16.36
C PRO A 29 6.81 4.98 15.39
N ALA A 30 5.91 5.81 15.94
CA ALA A 30 5.26 6.87 15.16
C ALA A 30 6.32 7.81 14.54
N GLY A 31 6.15 8.15 13.25
CA GLY A 31 7.14 8.87 12.46
C GLY A 31 8.20 7.97 11.78
N GLY A 32 8.26 6.68 12.13
CA GLY A 32 9.06 5.70 11.42
C GLY A 32 8.51 5.37 10.03
N LEU A 33 9.42 5.03 9.10
CA LEU A 33 9.08 4.64 7.73
C LEU A 33 9.57 3.21 7.46
N LEU A 34 8.71 2.37 6.90
CA LEU A 34 9.07 1.05 6.39
C LEU A 34 9.04 1.08 4.87
N ILE A 35 10.20 0.92 4.24
CA ILE A 35 10.32 0.71 2.79
C ILE A 35 10.47 -0.79 2.56
N ARG A 36 9.60 -1.36 1.73
CA ARG A 36 9.65 -2.78 1.37
C ARG A 36 9.37 -2.99 -0.11
N ASP A 37 9.93 -4.05 -0.66
CA ASP A 37 9.52 -4.54 -1.97
C ASP A 37 8.04 -4.95 -1.91
N MET A 38 7.27 -4.60 -2.95
CA MET A 38 5.85 -4.93 -3.03
C MET A 38 5.58 -6.44 -3.00
N ARG A 39 6.57 -7.26 -3.39
CA ARG A 39 6.50 -8.72 -3.43
C ARG A 39 6.90 -9.38 -2.11
N LEU A 40 7.34 -8.60 -1.12
CA LEU A 40 7.73 -9.12 0.20
C LEU A 40 6.53 -9.81 0.86
N TRP A 41 6.72 -11.08 1.25
CA TRP A 41 5.72 -11.82 2.03
C TRP A 41 5.55 -11.16 3.40
N HIS A 42 4.33 -10.78 3.73
CA HIS A 42 3.99 -10.14 4.99
C HIS A 42 2.57 -10.49 5.39
N CYS A 43 2.26 -10.36 6.68
CA CYS A 43 0.91 -10.53 7.19
C CYS A 43 0.64 -9.50 8.29
N GLY A 44 -0.63 -9.13 8.44
CA GLY A 44 -1.10 -8.43 9.63
C GLY A 44 -1.11 -9.39 10.82
N MET A 45 -0.67 -8.93 11.98
CA MET A 45 -0.75 -9.68 13.24
C MET A 45 -1.86 -9.10 14.12
N PRO A 46 -2.51 -9.91 14.99
CA PRO A 46 -3.56 -9.44 15.88
C PRO A 46 -3.11 -8.25 16.74
N ASN A 47 -4.00 -7.25 16.86
CA ASN A 47 -3.82 -6.14 17.80
C ASN A 47 -4.51 -6.50 19.11
N HIS A 48 -3.74 -6.83 20.15
CA HIS A 48 -4.26 -7.19 21.48
C HIS A 48 -4.53 -5.96 22.37
N THR A 49 -4.46 -4.75 21.83
CA THR A 49 -4.73 -3.50 22.56
C THR A 49 -6.12 -2.94 22.22
N LYS A 50 -6.62 -2.03 23.05
CA LYS A 50 -7.87 -1.28 22.78
C LYS A 50 -7.65 -0.06 21.87
N ILE A 51 -6.42 0.19 21.43
CA ILE A 51 -6.04 1.38 20.67
C ILE A 51 -5.92 0.98 19.20
N ALA A 52 -6.60 1.69 18.31
CA ALA A 52 -6.49 1.47 16.88
C ALA A 52 -5.04 1.69 16.39
N ARG A 53 -4.60 0.90 15.40
CA ARG A 53 -3.23 0.95 14.86
C ARG A 53 -3.25 1.36 13.37
N PRO A 54 -3.58 2.63 13.05
CA PRO A 54 -3.61 3.10 11.67
C PRO A 54 -2.20 3.11 11.06
N MET A 55 -2.13 2.91 9.74
CA MET A 55 -0.92 3.03 8.93
C MET A 55 -1.31 3.65 7.59
N ILE A 56 -0.47 4.55 7.07
CA ILE A 56 -0.58 5.07 5.70
C ILE A 56 0.33 4.22 4.82
N ALA A 57 -0.21 3.72 3.71
CA ALA A 57 0.54 2.96 2.71
C ALA A 57 0.64 3.76 1.41
N MET A 58 1.83 3.83 0.85
CA MET A 58 2.11 4.42 -0.45
C MET A 58 2.95 3.43 -1.26
N ILE A 59 2.75 3.38 -2.58
CA ILE A 59 3.46 2.47 -3.47
C ILE A 59 4.12 3.28 -4.57
N HIS A 60 5.42 3.11 -4.73
CA HIS A 60 6.17 3.65 -5.86
C HIS A 60 6.33 2.58 -6.93
N TRP A 61 5.93 2.90 -8.15
CA TRP A 61 6.10 2.05 -9.31
C TRP A 61 7.20 2.60 -10.22
N PRO A 62 7.94 1.73 -10.94
CA PRO A 62 8.84 2.22 -11.98
C PRO A 62 8.03 2.89 -13.09
N ARG A 63 8.60 3.91 -13.73
CA ARG A 63 7.90 4.78 -14.70
C ARG A 63 7.19 4.05 -15.85
N TRP A 64 7.69 2.88 -16.24
CA TRP A 64 7.10 2.07 -17.32
C TRP A 64 5.92 1.22 -16.86
N TYR A 65 5.73 1.02 -15.56
CA TYR A 65 4.62 0.28 -14.98
C TYR A 65 3.45 1.23 -14.80
N ARG A 66 2.57 1.28 -15.80
CA ARG A 66 1.38 2.12 -15.76
C ARG A 66 0.37 1.50 -14.80
N THR A 67 -0.07 2.29 -13.84
CA THR A 67 -1.28 2.03 -13.08
C THR A 67 -2.36 2.95 -13.63
N ASP A 68 -3.51 2.42 -14.02
CA ASP A 68 -4.59 3.24 -14.58
C ASP A 68 -5.29 4.11 -13.51
N GLY A 69 -4.94 3.91 -12.24
CA GLY A 69 -5.44 4.68 -11.10
C GLY A 69 -4.69 5.99 -10.84
N LYS A 70 -5.39 7.13 -10.97
CA LYS A 70 -4.95 8.41 -10.39
C LYS A 70 -5.56 8.62 -9.00
N VAL A 71 -4.74 9.03 -8.04
CA VAL A 71 -5.22 9.40 -6.71
C VAL A 71 -5.79 10.83 -6.76
N ARG A 72 -7.01 11.01 -6.26
CA ARG A 72 -7.63 12.34 -6.22
C ARG A 72 -7.12 13.18 -5.06
N PHE A 73 -6.73 14.41 -5.37
CA PHE A 73 -6.35 15.45 -4.42
C PHE A 73 -7.22 16.68 -4.62
N THR A 74 -7.42 17.47 -3.57
CA THR A 74 -8.16 18.73 -3.68
C THR A 74 -7.34 19.74 -4.46
N LYS A 75 -7.97 20.45 -5.40
CA LYS A 75 -7.32 21.53 -6.14
C LYS A 75 -6.74 22.59 -5.18
N GLY A 76 -5.58 23.14 -5.51
CA GLY A 76 -4.80 24.01 -4.63
C GLY A 76 -3.75 23.29 -3.78
N SER A 77 -3.72 21.95 -3.80
CA SER A 77 -2.71 21.14 -3.10
C SER A 77 -1.53 20.71 -3.98
N GLU A 78 -1.43 21.19 -5.22
CA GLU A 78 -0.44 20.80 -6.22
C GLU A 78 1.00 20.98 -5.71
N ALA A 79 1.23 22.02 -4.91
CA ALA A 79 2.53 22.29 -4.31
C ALA A 79 3.06 21.15 -3.43
N LEU A 80 2.16 20.34 -2.81
CA LEU A 80 2.56 19.18 -2.01
C LEU A 80 3.18 18.06 -2.87
N LEU A 81 2.86 18.01 -4.16
CA LEU A 81 3.27 16.97 -5.09
C LEU A 81 4.21 17.51 -6.19
N ALA A 82 4.78 18.70 -5.99
CA ALA A 82 5.63 19.38 -6.98
C ALA A 82 7.08 18.85 -7.05
N ASP A 83 7.46 17.91 -6.18
CA ASP A 83 8.82 17.35 -6.14
C ASP A 83 9.12 16.56 -7.43
N GLN A 84 10.19 16.95 -8.13
CA GLN A 84 10.54 16.36 -9.42
C GLN A 84 11.19 14.97 -9.32
N ARG A 85 11.62 14.54 -8.13
CA ARG A 85 12.24 13.23 -7.92
C ARG A 85 11.21 12.11 -7.96
N LEU A 86 9.95 12.41 -7.64
CA LEU A 86 8.86 11.45 -7.56
C LEU A 86 7.65 11.99 -8.30
N GLN A 87 7.25 11.32 -9.37
CA GLN A 87 5.98 11.61 -10.03
C GLN A 87 4.85 10.94 -9.24
N THR A 88 3.82 11.72 -8.90
CA THR A 88 2.58 11.20 -8.33
C THR A 88 1.52 11.17 -9.42
N GLU A 89 0.90 10.01 -9.65
CA GLU A 89 -0.27 9.88 -10.53
C GLU A 89 -1.48 10.49 -9.81
N ALA A 90 -1.66 11.80 -9.98
CA ALA A 90 -2.65 12.61 -9.28
C ALA A 90 -3.72 13.18 -10.21
N GLU A 91 -4.95 13.27 -9.71
CA GLU A 91 -6.06 14.03 -10.30
C GLU A 91 -6.49 15.13 -9.31
N PHE A 92 -6.42 16.39 -9.69
CA PHE A 92 -6.83 17.51 -8.84
C PHE A 92 -8.30 17.86 -9.11
N VAL A 93 -9.14 17.74 -8.09
CA VAL A 93 -10.60 17.92 -8.20
C VAL A 93 -11.10 19.06 -7.32
N GLU A 94 -12.18 19.71 -7.77
CA GLU A 94 -12.90 20.72 -6.99
C GLU A 94 -13.78 20.05 -5.93
N GLY A 95 -13.98 20.74 -4.80
CA GLY A 95 -14.90 20.30 -3.75
C GLY A 95 -14.39 19.17 -2.84
N PRO A 96 -15.22 18.71 -1.88
CA PRO A 96 -14.83 17.69 -0.92
C PRO A 96 -14.65 16.32 -1.59
N ILE A 97 -13.67 15.57 -1.11
CA ILE A 97 -13.39 14.22 -1.58
C ILE A 97 -13.99 13.22 -0.60
N ASP A 98 -14.91 12.37 -1.07
CA ASP A 98 -15.32 11.19 -0.29
C ASP A 98 -14.21 10.13 -0.35
N TYR A 99 -13.32 10.10 0.64
CA TYR A 99 -12.21 9.15 0.71
C TYR A 99 -12.59 7.86 1.46
N ILE A 100 -13.81 7.76 2.01
CA ILE A 100 -14.27 6.60 2.79
C ILE A 100 -15.25 5.76 1.97
N GLY A 101 -16.29 6.39 1.43
CA GLY A 101 -17.42 5.70 0.80
C GLY A 101 -17.20 5.35 -0.67
N ARG A 102 -16.26 6.02 -1.35
CA ARG A 102 -16.05 5.80 -2.79
C ARG A 102 -15.22 4.58 -3.13
N ASN A 103 -14.27 4.20 -2.26
CA ASN A 103 -13.24 3.25 -2.66
C ASN A 103 -13.69 1.81 -2.35
N ALA A 104 -13.54 0.89 -3.29
CA ALA A 104 -13.69 -0.55 -3.10
C ALA A 104 -12.32 -1.27 -3.15
N SER A 105 -12.33 -2.55 -2.80
CA SER A 105 -11.15 -3.39 -2.97
C SER A 105 -10.77 -3.47 -4.44
N TYR A 106 -9.49 -3.22 -4.75
CA TYR A 106 -8.90 -3.32 -6.10
C TYR A 106 -9.30 -2.23 -7.11
N ASP A 107 -9.78 -1.06 -6.66
CA ASP A 107 -10.15 0.10 -7.51
C ASP A 107 -9.11 0.59 -8.52
N TYR A 108 -7.86 0.20 -8.36
CA TYR A 108 -6.73 0.63 -9.19
C TYR A 108 -6.09 -0.52 -9.99
N ALA A 109 -6.78 -1.66 -10.06
CA ALA A 109 -6.37 -2.83 -10.84
C ALA A 109 -7.33 -3.03 -12.03
N GLU A 110 -7.11 -2.27 -13.10
CA GLU A 110 -7.55 -2.63 -14.46
C GLU A 110 -6.32 -3.01 -15.29
#